data_AF-A0A1G9Z8K6-F1
#
_entry.id   AF-A0A1G9Z8K6-F1
#
_cell.length_a   1.000
_cell.length_b   1.000
_cell.length_c   1.000
_cell.angle_alpha   90.00
_cell.angle_beta   90.00
_cell.angle_gamma   90.00
#
_symmetry.space_group_name_H-M   'P 1'
#
loop_
_entity.id
_entity.type
_entity.pdbx_description
1 polymer ?
#
loop_
_entity_poly.entity_id
_entity_poly.type
_entity_poly.pdbx_seq_one_letter_code
_entity_poly.pdbx_strand_id
1 'polypeptide(L)'
;MKENEKSKITQNNKGFSFVELIIALAISSIVLFALGVFVSQSVRSYRRSTVNAKLETKLDNAMAFGESCVLNASSIRLFKVGDLVYLLSYDSDNNQVGLKYENETLYYIFNQEESFIAENITDFSVKLNKDMISLTRKDSNSFNLDYVSDYPMLDITISSKLSGQERTINKSFSTRNSCKDKLYLGEGNSESSIDFVKLSTSENQVIPTSLVDSFINQ
;
A
#
# COMPACT_ATOMS: atom_id res chain seq x y z
N MET A 1 -41.80 -83.33 30.78
CA MET A 1 -41.94 -82.60 29.50
C MET A 1 -41.89 -81.11 29.83
N LYS A 2 -40.77 -80.44 29.51
CA LYS A 2 -40.64 -78.98 29.61
C LYS A 2 -40.77 -78.43 28.19
N GLU A 3 -41.76 -77.57 28.00
CA GLU A 3 -42.06 -76.91 26.72
C GLU A 3 -40.95 -75.90 26.38
N ASN A 4 -40.50 -75.94 25.14
CA ASN A 4 -39.51 -75.04 24.57
C ASN A 4 -40.11 -73.65 24.39
N GLU A 5 -39.63 -72.68 25.16
CA GLU A 5 -39.81 -71.27 24.86
C GLU A 5 -38.87 -70.88 23.70
N LYS A 6 -39.31 -71.16 22.45
CA LYS A 6 -38.68 -70.56 21.28
C LYS A 6 -39.08 -69.08 21.25
N SER A 7 -38.20 -68.23 21.75
CA SER A 7 -38.27 -66.78 21.55
C SER A 7 -38.32 -66.51 20.04
N LYS A 8 -39.52 -66.22 19.56
CA LYS A 8 -39.78 -65.83 18.18
C LYS A 8 -39.32 -64.38 18.05
N ILE A 9 -38.02 -64.16 17.91
CA ILE A 9 -37.47 -62.90 17.42
C ILE A 9 -37.95 -62.78 15.97
N THR A 10 -39.13 -62.21 15.80
CA THR A 10 -39.62 -61.78 14.50
C THR A 10 -38.83 -60.53 14.16
N GLN A 11 -37.74 -60.74 13.43
CA GLN A 11 -37.01 -59.66 12.79
C GLN A 11 -37.96 -59.00 11.80
N ASN A 12 -38.53 -57.88 12.23
CA ASN A 12 -39.49 -57.11 11.47
C ASN A 12 -38.71 -56.39 10.36
N ASN A 13 -38.50 -57.08 9.23
CA ASN A 13 -37.89 -56.50 8.04
C ASN A 13 -38.92 -55.52 7.43
N LYS A 14 -39.05 -54.34 8.03
CA LYS A 14 -39.71 -53.20 7.40
C LYS A 14 -38.87 -52.84 6.17
N GLY A 15 -39.26 -53.38 5.02
CA GLY A 15 -38.71 -52.98 3.74
C GLY A 15 -38.87 -51.46 3.58
N PHE A 16 -37.83 -50.82 3.07
CA PHE A 16 -37.77 -49.38 2.86
C PHE A 16 -38.95 -48.91 2.00
N SER A 17 -39.73 -47.95 2.50
CA SER A 17 -40.90 -47.44 1.79
C SER A 17 -40.50 -46.52 0.64
N PHE A 18 -41.25 -46.55 -0.45
CA PHE A 18 -41.04 -45.65 -1.59
C PHE A 18 -41.14 -44.17 -1.20
N VAL A 19 -41.97 -43.83 -0.21
CA VAL A 19 -42.09 -42.46 0.32
C VAL A 19 -40.82 -42.06 1.08
N GLU A 20 -40.26 -42.98 1.87
CA GLU A 20 -39.00 -42.76 2.59
C GLU A 20 -37.84 -42.54 1.60
N LEU A 21 -37.85 -43.24 0.47
CA LEU A 21 -36.88 -43.04 -0.61
C LEU A 21 -36.97 -41.63 -1.21
N ILE A 22 -38.18 -41.16 -1.52
CA ILE A 22 -38.37 -39.83 -2.11
C ILE A 22 -37.96 -38.73 -1.13
N ILE A 23 -38.34 -38.85 0.15
CA ILE A 23 -37.95 -37.88 1.18
C ILE A 23 -36.43 -37.88 1.36
N ALA A 24 -35.80 -39.05 1.42
CA ALA A 24 -34.35 -39.17 1.53
C ALA A 24 -33.63 -38.54 0.32
N LEU A 25 -34.11 -38.78 -0.90
CA LEU A 25 -33.56 -38.16 -2.11
C LEU A 25 -33.73 -36.64 -2.12
N ALA A 26 -34.91 -36.15 -1.74
CA ALA A 26 -35.19 -34.72 -1.66
C ALA A 26 -34.24 -34.03 -0.66
N ILE A 27 -34.11 -34.57 0.56
CA ILE A 27 -33.19 -34.02 1.57
C ILE A 27 -31.74 -34.11 1.08
N SER A 28 -31.33 -35.22 0.49
CA SER A 28 -29.96 -35.40 -0.02
C SER A 28 -29.60 -34.38 -1.09
N SER A 29 -30.54 -34.06 -1.99
CA SER A 29 -30.33 -33.04 -3.04
C SER A 29 -30.18 -31.64 -2.46
N ILE A 30 -30.98 -31.28 -1.45
CA ILE A 30 -30.89 -29.98 -0.76
C ILE A 30 -29.54 -29.87 -0.05
N VAL A 31 -29.13 -30.92 0.65
CA VAL A 31 -27.83 -30.96 1.35
C VAL A 31 -26.68 -30.85 0.35
N LEU A 32 -26.72 -31.57 -0.77
CA LEU A 32 -25.69 -31.50 -1.81
C LEU A 32 -25.60 -30.10 -2.41
N PHE A 33 -26.74 -29.46 -2.69
CA PHE A 33 -26.78 -28.08 -3.17
C PHE A 33 -26.19 -27.10 -2.16
N ALA A 34 -26.58 -27.21 -0.89
CA ALA A 34 -26.05 -26.37 0.18
C ALA A 34 -24.53 -26.52 0.34
N LEU A 35 -24.01 -27.75 0.28
CA LEU A 35 -22.57 -28.02 0.28
C LEU A 35 -21.87 -27.40 -0.92
N GLY A 36 -22.45 -27.52 -2.12
CA GLY A 36 -21.91 -26.90 -3.33
C GLY A 36 -21.78 -25.38 -3.20
N VAL A 37 -22.82 -24.72 -2.68
CA VAL A 37 -22.81 -23.27 -2.41
C VAL A 37 -21.76 -22.93 -1.34
N PHE A 38 -21.71 -23.70 -0.25
CA PHE A 38 -20.75 -23.49 0.84
C PHE A 38 -19.30 -23.59 0.37
N VAL A 39 -18.96 -24.61 -0.41
CA VAL A 39 -17.62 -24.78 -1.00
C VAL A 39 -17.31 -23.63 -1.96
N SER A 40 -18.24 -23.26 -2.84
CA SER A 40 -18.03 -22.15 -3.78
C SER A 40 -17.74 -20.83 -3.05
N GLN A 41 -18.50 -20.53 -2.00
CA GLN A 41 -18.26 -19.35 -1.17
C GLN A 41 -16.92 -19.41 -0.45
N SER A 42 -16.57 -20.59 0.10
CA SER A 42 -15.30 -20.81 0.80
C SER A 42 -14.10 -20.59 -0.12
N VAL A 43 -14.15 -21.10 -1.35
CA VAL A 43 -13.09 -20.90 -2.36
C VAL A 43 -12.96 -19.43 -2.74
N ARG A 44 -14.08 -18.72 -2.96
CA ARG A 44 -14.06 -17.27 -3.26
C ARG A 44 -13.45 -16.47 -2.11
N SER A 45 -13.85 -16.77 -0.87
CA SER A 45 -13.33 -16.13 0.33
C SER A 45 -11.82 -16.38 0.49
N TYR A 46 -11.39 -17.64 0.34
CA TYR A 46 -9.98 -18.02 0.37
C TYR A 46 -9.17 -17.24 -0.66
N ARG A 47 -9.61 -17.22 -1.93
CA ARG A 47 -8.94 -16.47 -3.00
C ARG A 47 -8.82 -14.98 -2.65
N ARG A 48 -9.88 -14.36 -2.12
CA ARG A 48 -9.86 -12.96 -1.70
C ARG A 48 -8.85 -12.73 -0.57
N SER A 49 -8.81 -13.62 0.42
CA SER A 49 -7.85 -13.56 1.52
C SER A 49 -6.41 -13.71 1.02
N THR A 50 -6.15 -14.66 0.12
CA THR A 50 -4.82 -14.85 -0.48
C THR A 50 -4.37 -13.62 -1.28
N VAL A 51 -5.26 -13.01 -2.07
CA VAL A 51 -4.93 -11.79 -2.83
C VAL A 51 -4.65 -10.61 -1.89
N ASN A 52 -5.44 -10.44 -0.83
CA ASN A 52 -5.20 -9.40 0.17
C ASN A 52 -3.84 -9.56 0.86
N ALA A 53 -3.51 -10.78 1.30
CA ALA A 53 -2.21 -11.06 1.92
C ALA A 53 -1.04 -10.76 0.96
N LYS A 54 -1.18 -11.12 -0.32
CA LYS A 54 -0.17 -10.78 -1.35
C LYS A 54 0.00 -9.27 -1.52
N LEU A 55 -1.09 -8.52 -1.56
CA LEU A 55 -1.06 -7.05 -1.64
C LEU A 55 -0.37 -6.46 -0.40
N GLU A 56 -0.72 -6.93 0.79
CA GLU A 56 -0.15 -6.49 2.06
C GLU A 56 1.37 -6.72 2.10
N THR A 57 1.83 -7.96 1.84
CA THR A 57 3.27 -8.26 1.80
C THR A 57 4.02 -7.42 0.76
N LYS A 58 3.43 -7.21 -0.42
CA LYS A 58 4.05 -6.38 -1.46
C LYS A 58 4.19 -4.93 -1.01
N LEU A 59 3.13 -4.37 -0.43
CA LEU A 59 3.11 -2.99 0.06
C LEU A 59 4.07 -2.80 1.24
N ASP A 60 4.15 -3.76 2.17
CA ASP A 60 5.10 -3.70 3.27
C ASP A 60 6.55 -3.78 2.78
N ASN A 61 6.85 -4.64 1.80
CA ASN A 61 8.18 -4.69 1.18
C ASN A 61 8.54 -3.37 0.51
N ALA A 62 7.63 -2.80 -0.29
CA ALA A 62 7.83 -1.50 -0.93
C ALA A 62 8.04 -0.38 0.11
N MET A 63 7.26 -0.41 1.18
CA MET A 63 7.32 0.56 2.27
C MET A 63 8.65 0.48 3.04
N ALA A 64 9.25 -0.70 3.18
CA ALA A 64 10.57 -0.85 3.80
C ALA A 64 11.67 -0.12 3.02
N PHE A 65 11.58 -0.05 1.69
CA PHE A 65 12.49 0.78 0.89
C PHE A 65 12.26 2.27 1.15
N GLY A 66 10.99 2.71 1.24
CA GLY A 66 10.64 4.08 1.61
C GLY A 66 11.19 4.47 2.99
N GLU A 67 11.05 3.58 3.98
CA GLU A 67 11.63 3.74 5.31
C GLU A 67 13.15 3.93 5.23
N SER A 68 13.86 3.05 4.51
CA SER A 68 15.31 3.14 4.34
C SER A 68 15.74 4.47 3.68
N CYS A 69 14.99 4.92 2.66
CA CYS A 69 15.23 6.20 2.00
C CYS A 69 15.17 7.38 2.97
N VAL A 70 14.23 7.37 3.92
CA VAL A 70 14.00 8.52 4.81
C VAL A 70 14.88 8.46 6.06
N LEU A 71 14.99 7.29 6.71
CA LEU A 71 15.68 7.18 8.00
C LEU A 71 17.14 7.63 7.93
N ASN A 72 17.85 7.28 6.85
CA ASN A 72 19.28 7.57 6.70
C ASN A 72 19.57 8.86 5.94
N ALA A 73 18.53 9.58 5.50
CA ALA A 73 18.69 10.78 4.68
C ALA A 73 19.38 11.91 5.47
N SER A 74 20.45 12.45 4.89
CA SER A 74 21.08 13.73 5.23
C SER A 74 20.73 14.85 4.23
N SER A 75 20.13 14.47 3.10
CA SER A 75 19.56 15.37 2.09
C SER A 75 18.39 14.65 1.43
N ILE A 76 17.31 15.36 1.13
CA ILE A 76 16.11 14.82 0.48
C ILE A 76 15.75 15.70 -0.72
N ARG A 77 15.42 15.08 -1.84
CA ARG A 77 14.84 15.71 -3.03
C ARG A 77 13.55 15.00 -3.37
N LEU A 78 12.45 15.74 -3.34
CA LEU A 78 11.14 15.30 -3.79
C LEU A 78 10.84 16.02 -5.09
N PHE A 79 10.55 15.29 -6.16
CA PHE A 79 10.17 15.95 -7.40
C PHE A 79 9.28 15.10 -8.28
N LYS A 80 8.58 15.78 -9.19
CA LYS A 80 7.74 15.17 -10.20
C LYS A 80 8.20 15.57 -11.59
N VAL A 81 8.10 14.63 -12.54
CA VAL A 81 8.36 14.88 -13.96
C VAL A 81 7.21 14.30 -14.77
N GLY A 82 6.26 15.15 -15.16
CA GLY A 82 4.97 14.66 -15.65
C GLY A 82 4.28 13.76 -14.61
N ASP A 83 3.99 12.51 -14.96
CA ASP A 83 3.36 11.53 -14.07
C ASP A 83 4.36 10.78 -13.17
N LEU A 84 5.67 11.00 -13.37
CA LEU A 84 6.73 10.37 -12.60
C LEU A 84 6.84 11.03 -11.22
N VAL A 85 7.02 10.24 -10.18
CA VAL A 85 7.26 10.74 -8.81
C VAL A 85 8.58 10.18 -8.30
N TYR A 86 9.44 11.07 -7.81
CA TYR A 86 10.75 10.74 -7.28
C TYR A 86 10.87 11.16 -5.81
N LEU A 87 11.38 10.23 -5.00
CA LEU A 87 11.95 10.47 -3.68
C LEU A 87 13.43 10.08 -3.76
N LEU A 88 14.34 11.04 -3.75
CA LEU A 88 15.78 10.78 -3.71
C LEU A 88 16.34 11.30 -2.40
N SER A 89 17.08 10.46 -1.72
CA SER A 89 17.79 10.76 -0.49
C SER A 89 19.28 10.52 -0.68
N TYR A 90 20.10 11.31 0.02
CA TYR A 90 21.53 11.08 0.12
C TYR A 90 21.89 10.89 1.59
N ASP A 91 22.66 9.84 1.90
CA ASP A 91 23.17 9.61 3.24
C ASP A 91 24.39 10.51 3.57
N SER A 92 24.98 10.34 4.74
CA SER A 92 26.17 11.10 5.16
C SER A 92 27.41 10.80 4.32
N ASP A 93 27.46 9.62 3.70
CA ASP A 93 28.54 9.15 2.84
C ASP A 93 28.30 9.52 1.37
N ASN A 94 27.23 10.29 1.10
CA ASN A 94 26.80 10.73 -0.21
C ASN A 94 26.37 9.59 -1.15
N ASN A 95 25.99 8.44 -0.59
CA ASN A 95 25.32 7.39 -1.36
C ASN A 95 23.89 7.83 -1.68
N GLN A 96 23.47 7.60 -2.91
CA GLN A 96 22.13 7.92 -3.36
C GLN A 96 21.21 6.72 -3.13
N VAL A 97 20.09 6.98 -2.48
CA VAL A 97 19.03 6.01 -2.24
C VAL A 97 17.70 6.64 -2.60
N GLY A 98 16.80 5.95 -3.28
CA GLY A 98 15.53 6.57 -3.63
C GLY A 98 14.46 5.62 -4.12
N LEU A 99 13.29 6.20 -4.35
CA LEU A 99 12.15 5.57 -4.99
C LEU A 99 11.75 6.38 -6.22
N LYS A 100 11.45 5.67 -7.30
CA LYS A 100 10.86 6.22 -8.51
C LYS A 100 9.58 5.47 -8.80
N TYR A 101 8.51 6.22 -9.04
CA TYR A 101 7.24 5.68 -9.53
C TYR A 101 7.06 6.07 -11.00
N GLU A 102 6.84 5.04 -11.83
CA GLU A 102 6.66 5.17 -13.27
C GLU A 102 5.72 4.08 -13.76
N ASN A 103 4.69 4.46 -14.53
CA ASN A 103 3.81 3.53 -15.24
C ASN A 103 3.29 2.37 -14.36
N GLU A 104 2.67 2.72 -13.22
CA GLU A 104 2.15 1.76 -12.24
C GLU A 104 3.20 0.83 -11.60
N THR A 105 4.48 1.18 -11.72
CA THR A 105 5.61 0.41 -11.20
C THR A 105 6.46 1.26 -10.29
N LEU A 106 6.92 0.66 -9.19
CA LEU A 106 7.83 1.27 -8.23
C LEU A 106 9.23 0.66 -8.40
N TYR A 107 10.22 1.53 -8.50
CA TYR A 107 11.63 1.21 -8.62
C TYR A 107 12.39 1.76 -7.42
N TYR A 108 13.36 0.99 -6.95
CA TYR A 108 14.38 1.41 -6.01
C TYR A 108 15.55 1.99 -6.79
N ILE A 109 16.06 3.13 -6.37
CA ILE A 109 17.27 3.73 -6.93
C ILE A 109 18.39 3.57 -5.90
N PHE A 110 19.51 2.99 -6.32
CA PHE A 110 20.74 2.97 -5.54
C PHE A 110 21.91 3.40 -6.43
N ASN A 111 22.56 4.51 -6.09
CA ASN A 111 23.70 5.03 -6.85
C ASN A 111 23.45 5.08 -8.37
N GLN A 112 22.30 5.64 -8.78
CA GLN A 112 21.83 5.77 -10.17
C GLN A 112 21.38 4.48 -10.86
N GLU A 113 21.44 3.33 -10.18
CA GLU A 113 20.91 2.08 -10.71
C GLU A 113 19.47 1.86 -10.24
N GLU A 114 18.60 1.46 -11.17
CA GLU A 114 17.19 1.16 -10.89
C GLU A 114 17.00 -0.35 -10.67
N SER A 115 16.30 -0.70 -9.60
CA SER A 115 15.89 -2.06 -9.27
C SER A 115 14.38 -2.14 -9.10
N PHE A 116 13.75 -3.14 -9.72
CA PHE A 116 12.31 -3.35 -9.60
C PHE A 116 11.90 -3.68 -8.15
N ILE A 117 10.84 -3.03 -7.65
CA ILE A 117 10.23 -3.34 -6.35
C ILE A 117 8.87 -3.99 -6.53
N ALA A 118 7.94 -3.30 -7.20
CA ALA A 118 6.54 -3.68 -7.24
C ALA A 118 5.82 -3.12 -8.46
N GLU A 119 4.89 -3.89 -9.01
CA GLU A 119 3.98 -3.52 -10.12
C GLU A 119 2.52 -3.42 -9.64
N ASN A 120 1.63 -2.97 -10.52
CA ASN A 120 0.20 -2.73 -10.23
C ASN A 120 0.00 -1.70 -9.10
N ILE A 121 0.87 -0.70 -9.03
CA ILE A 121 0.78 0.41 -8.09
C ILE A 121 -0.14 1.46 -8.70
N THR A 122 -1.29 1.68 -8.06
CA THR A 122 -2.33 2.60 -8.54
C THR A 122 -2.09 4.03 -8.09
N ASP A 123 -1.38 4.23 -6.99
CA ASP A 123 -1.03 5.54 -6.46
C ASP A 123 0.26 5.45 -5.66
N PHE A 124 1.11 6.46 -5.82
CA PHE A 124 2.33 6.64 -5.04
C PHE A 124 2.50 8.13 -4.73
N SER A 125 2.50 8.46 -3.44
CA SER A 125 2.63 9.83 -2.98
C SER A 125 3.64 9.93 -1.86
N VAL A 126 4.50 10.95 -1.94
CA VAL A 126 5.47 11.29 -0.90
C VAL A 126 5.28 12.76 -0.58
N LYS A 127 4.93 13.06 0.66
CA LYS A 127 4.67 14.42 1.13
C LYS A 127 5.41 14.71 2.42
N LEU A 128 5.91 15.92 2.56
CA LEU A 128 6.38 16.45 3.83
C LEU A 128 5.19 16.57 4.78
N ASN A 129 5.37 16.03 5.98
CA ASN A 129 4.36 16.09 7.01
C ASN A 129 4.10 17.54 7.42
N LYS A 130 2.83 17.89 7.63
CA LYS A 130 2.39 19.25 7.93
C LYS A 130 3.05 19.84 9.18
N ASP A 131 3.41 19.00 10.16
CA ASP A 131 3.98 19.46 11.42
C ASP A 131 5.48 19.82 11.27
N MET A 132 6.07 19.54 10.11
CA MET A 132 7.50 19.75 9.82
C MET A 132 7.78 21.04 9.06
N ILE A 133 6.73 21.78 8.67
CA ILE A 133 6.84 22.99 7.87
C ILE A 133 5.73 23.98 8.23
N SER A 134 6.07 25.26 8.34
CA SER A 134 5.08 26.34 8.49
C SER A 134 5.20 27.28 7.30
N LEU A 135 4.04 27.55 6.69
CA LEU A 135 3.93 28.38 5.50
C LEU A 135 2.90 29.48 5.74
N THR A 136 3.26 30.72 5.38
CA THR A 136 2.33 31.84 5.34
C THR A 136 2.01 32.18 3.90
N ARG A 137 0.73 32.22 3.53
CA ARG A 137 0.33 32.57 2.17
C ARG A 137 0.78 33.99 1.85
N LYS A 138 1.55 34.14 0.77
CA LYS A 138 2.05 35.44 0.29
C LYS A 138 1.08 36.06 -0.71
N ASP A 139 0.68 35.27 -1.70
CA ASP A 139 -0.26 35.67 -2.75
C ASP A 139 -1.09 34.47 -3.22
N SER A 140 -1.80 34.60 -4.34
CA SER A 140 -2.64 33.51 -4.85
C SER A 140 -1.84 32.27 -5.24
N ASN A 141 -0.56 32.44 -5.58
CA ASN A 141 0.26 31.42 -6.25
C ASN A 141 1.50 31.02 -5.45
N SER A 142 1.72 31.61 -4.26
CA SER A 142 2.93 31.36 -3.49
C SER A 142 2.77 31.54 -1.98
N PHE A 143 3.70 30.90 -1.26
CA PHE A 143 3.82 30.89 0.18
C PHE A 143 5.21 31.34 0.60
N ASN A 144 5.31 32.06 1.72
CA ASN A 144 6.57 32.28 2.41
C ASN A 144 6.85 31.08 3.33
N LEU A 145 8.10 30.67 3.39
CA LEU A 145 8.56 29.65 4.33
C LEU A 145 8.91 30.30 5.67
N ASP A 146 8.13 30.01 6.71
CA ASP A 146 8.39 30.53 8.06
C ASP A 146 9.26 29.58 8.88
N TYR A 147 9.05 28.27 8.69
CA TYR A 147 9.73 27.23 9.44
C TYR A 147 9.86 25.96 8.61
N VAL A 148 10.97 25.27 8.73
CA VAL A 148 11.15 23.87 8.30
C VAL A 148 11.97 23.15 9.36
N SER A 149 11.59 21.91 9.67
CA SER A 149 12.31 21.08 10.63
C SER A 149 13.69 20.68 10.09
N ASP A 150 14.70 20.72 10.95
CA ASP A 150 16.03 20.17 10.67
C ASP A 150 15.99 18.64 10.52
N TYR A 151 14.95 17.98 11.04
CA TYR A 151 14.70 16.54 10.96
C TYR A 151 13.30 16.32 10.34
N PRO A 152 13.16 16.44 9.02
CA PRO A 152 11.85 16.35 8.37
C PRO A 152 11.25 14.95 8.51
N MET A 153 9.93 14.91 8.52
CA MET A 153 9.13 13.69 8.47
C MET A 153 8.36 13.64 7.15
N LEU A 154 8.48 12.52 6.43
CA LEU A 154 7.76 12.30 5.18
C LEU A 154 6.64 11.27 5.38
N ASP A 155 5.47 11.59 4.86
CA ASP A 155 4.32 10.70 4.73
C ASP A 155 4.40 10.03 3.35
N ILE A 156 4.59 8.71 3.34
CA ILE A 156 4.66 7.88 2.14
C ILE A 156 3.37 7.07 2.04
N THR A 157 2.65 7.25 0.93
CA THR A 157 1.44 6.50 0.60
C THR A 157 1.68 5.65 -0.63
N ILE A 158 1.34 4.36 -0.55
CA ILE A 158 1.42 3.42 -1.67
C ILE A 158 0.08 2.68 -1.76
N SER A 159 -0.57 2.75 -2.92
CA SER A 159 -1.78 2.00 -3.23
C SER A 159 -1.53 0.99 -4.33
N SER A 160 -2.15 -0.18 -4.22
CA SER A 160 -2.04 -1.23 -5.21
C SER A 160 -3.31 -2.04 -5.36
N LYS A 161 -3.58 -2.45 -6.60
CA LYS A 161 -4.77 -3.21 -6.98
C LYS A 161 -4.40 -4.52 -7.66
N LEU A 162 -5.01 -5.62 -7.23
CA LEU A 162 -4.84 -6.94 -7.84
C LEU A 162 -6.14 -7.72 -7.79
N SER A 163 -6.58 -8.28 -8.92
CA SER A 163 -7.79 -9.13 -9.01
C SER A 163 -9.04 -8.48 -8.37
N GLY A 164 -9.21 -7.16 -8.54
CA GLY A 164 -10.34 -6.40 -7.99
C GLY A 164 -10.29 -6.16 -6.48
N GLN A 165 -9.23 -6.57 -5.79
CA GLN A 165 -8.91 -6.09 -4.44
C GLN A 165 -7.94 -4.92 -4.54
N GLU A 166 -8.11 -3.93 -3.68
CA GLU A 166 -7.24 -2.77 -3.58
C GLU A 166 -6.84 -2.58 -2.13
N ARG A 167 -5.58 -2.17 -1.93
CA ARG A 167 -5.02 -1.88 -0.63
C ARG A 167 -4.15 -0.64 -0.72
N THR A 168 -4.19 0.15 0.33
CA THR A 168 -3.37 1.34 0.51
C THR A 168 -2.68 1.24 1.85
N ILE A 169 -1.38 1.56 1.87
CA ILE A 169 -0.60 1.73 3.08
C ILE A 169 -0.11 3.17 3.12
N ASN A 170 -0.17 3.79 4.29
CA ASN A 170 0.38 5.12 4.55
C ASN A 170 1.21 5.04 5.84
N LYS A 171 2.47 5.45 5.77
CA LYS A 171 3.38 5.52 6.93
C LYS A 171 4.18 6.80 6.90
N SER A 172 4.46 7.33 8.09
CA SER A 172 5.28 8.52 8.30
C SER A 172 6.65 8.09 8.81
N PHE A 173 7.72 8.64 8.21
CA PHE A 173 9.10 8.37 8.62
C PHE A 173 9.83 9.67 8.88
N SER A 174 10.52 9.79 10.01
CA SER A 174 11.39 10.91 10.33
C SER A 174 12.84 10.59 10.01
N THR A 175 13.58 11.59 9.51
CA THR A 175 15.01 11.41 9.28
C THR A 175 15.74 11.26 10.61
N ARG A 176 16.77 10.41 10.67
CA ARG A 176 17.67 10.33 11.84
C ARG A 176 18.76 11.38 11.78
N ASN A 177 19.17 11.75 10.57
CA ASN A 177 20.17 12.78 10.32
C ASN A 177 19.48 14.13 10.07
N SER A 178 20.20 15.21 10.33
CA SER A 178 19.71 16.55 10.01
C SER A 178 19.77 16.77 8.50
N CYS A 179 18.63 17.20 7.94
CA CYS A 179 18.48 17.65 6.56
C CYS A 179 18.38 19.18 6.47
N LYS A 180 18.90 19.90 7.47
CA LYS A 180 18.91 21.37 7.49
C LYS A 180 19.50 21.91 6.19
N ASP A 181 18.75 22.80 5.54
CA ASP A 181 19.12 23.43 4.27
C ASP A 181 19.43 22.43 3.13
N LYS A 182 18.94 21.19 3.24
CA LYS A 182 19.18 20.09 2.28
C LYS A 182 17.90 19.36 1.89
N LEU A 183 16.75 20.02 2.04
CA LEU A 183 15.46 19.55 1.54
C LEU A 183 15.11 20.33 0.27
N TYR A 184 14.76 19.63 -0.80
CA TYR A 184 14.46 20.23 -2.10
C TYR A 184 13.15 19.69 -2.64
N LEU A 185 12.30 20.59 -3.13
CA LEU A 185 11.06 20.26 -3.86
C LEU A 185 11.23 20.66 -5.32
N GLY A 186 10.74 19.86 -6.26
CA GLY A 186 10.85 20.19 -7.68
C GLY A 186 9.68 19.68 -8.50
N GLU A 187 9.44 20.35 -9.61
CA GLU A 187 8.46 19.95 -10.62
C GLU A 187 9.06 20.25 -11.99
N GLY A 188 8.89 19.35 -12.94
CA GLY A 188 9.47 19.48 -14.27
C GLY A 188 8.61 18.83 -15.34
N ASN A 189 8.83 19.25 -16.58
CA ASN A 189 8.20 18.63 -17.75
C ASN A 189 9.09 17.54 -18.37
N SER A 190 10.40 17.60 -18.13
CA SER A 190 11.40 16.59 -18.51
C SER A 190 12.49 16.49 -17.43
N GLU A 191 13.15 15.34 -17.33
CA GLU A 191 14.23 15.12 -16.34
C GLU A 191 15.40 16.12 -16.48
N SER A 192 15.58 16.67 -17.69
CA SER A 192 16.60 17.66 -18.02
C SER A 192 16.24 19.10 -17.66
N SER A 193 15.00 19.37 -17.21
CA SER A 193 14.50 20.72 -16.91
C SER A 193 13.66 20.75 -15.62
N ILE A 194 14.26 20.29 -14.53
CA ILE A 194 13.62 20.32 -13.21
C ILE A 194 14.08 21.58 -12.45
N ASP A 195 13.12 22.43 -12.10
CA ASP A 195 13.36 23.56 -11.23
C ASP A 195 13.20 23.11 -9.77
N PHE A 196 14.28 23.22 -8.99
CA PHE A 196 14.28 22.87 -7.58
C PHE A 196 14.18 24.10 -6.70
N VAL A 197 13.22 24.07 -5.78
CA VAL A 197 13.11 24.97 -4.64
C VAL A 197 13.71 24.27 -3.43
N LYS A 198 14.88 24.72 -3.01
CA LYS A 198 15.44 24.38 -1.69
C LYS A 198 14.49 24.92 -0.62
N LEU A 199 14.32 24.19 0.48
CA LEU A 199 13.57 24.65 1.66
C LEU A 199 14.58 25.06 2.74
N SER A 200 14.75 26.35 2.95
CA SER A 200 15.66 26.94 3.92
C SER A 200 15.09 28.22 4.49
N THR A 201 15.06 28.35 5.82
CA THR A 201 14.65 29.58 6.51
C THR A 201 15.74 30.66 6.51
N SER A 202 16.96 30.32 6.09
CA SER A 202 18.07 31.29 5.97
C SER A 202 17.95 32.19 4.74
N GLU A 203 17.14 31.76 3.77
CA GLU A 203 16.85 32.47 2.53
C GLU A 203 15.38 32.88 2.61
N ASN A 204 15.02 34.13 2.28
CA ASN A 204 13.64 34.60 2.32
C ASN A 204 12.86 34.00 1.14
N GLN A 205 12.60 32.69 1.22
CA GLN A 205 12.17 31.84 0.11
C GLN A 205 10.66 31.86 -0.08
N VAL A 206 10.29 31.84 -1.37
CA VAL A 206 8.92 31.82 -1.83
C VAL A 206 8.68 30.48 -2.52
N ILE A 207 7.71 29.72 -2.03
CA ILE A 207 7.37 28.39 -2.53
C ILE A 207 6.09 28.49 -3.38
N PRO A 208 6.11 28.04 -4.64
CA PRO A 208 4.92 27.97 -5.48
C PRO A 208 3.83 27.08 -4.91
N THR A 209 2.56 27.47 -5.08
CA THR A 209 1.40 26.68 -4.62
C THR A 209 1.38 25.27 -5.22
N SER A 210 1.82 25.07 -6.46
CA SER A 210 1.87 23.73 -7.08
C SER A 210 2.77 22.74 -6.33
N LEU A 211 3.91 23.22 -5.82
CA LEU A 211 4.84 22.41 -5.01
C LEU A 211 4.25 22.11 -3.63
N VAL A 212 3.56 23.08 -3.02
CA VAL A 212 2.87 22.87 -1.74
C VAL A 212 1.78 21.80 -1.89
N ASP A 213 0.92 21.92 -2.90
CA ASP A 213 -0.17 20.95 -3.13
C ASP A 213 0.37 19.55 -3.46
N SER A 214 1.47 19.49 -4.21
CA SER A 214 2.10 18.22 -4.61
C SER A 214 2.84 17.52 -3.48
N PHE A 215 3.56 18.25 -2.63
CA PHE A 215 4.56 17.67 -1.73
C PHE A 215 4.37 18.04 -0.25
N ILE A 216 3.37 18.83 0.13
CA ILE A 216 3.14 19.21 1.53
C ILE A 216 1.72 18.82 1.90
N ASN A 217 1.56 18.14 3.03
CA ASN A 217 0.24 17.93 3.61
C ASN A 217 -0.26 19.24 4.21
N GLN A 218 -1.39 19.74 3.73
CA GLN A 218 -2.10 20.90 4.32
C GLN A 218 -3.03 20.45 5.45
#